data_AF-A0A969J3Q1-F1
#
_entry.id   AF-A0A969J3Q1-F1
#
_cell.length_a   1.000
_cell.length_b   1.000
_cell.length_c   1.000
_cell.angle_alpha   90.00
_cell.angle_beta   90.00
_cell.angle_gamma   90.00
#
_symmetry.space_group_name_H-M   'P 1'
#
loop_
_entity.id
_entity.type
_entity.pdbx_description
1 polymer ?
#
loop_
_entity_poly.entity_id
_entity_poly.type
_entity_poly.pdbx_seq_one_letter_code
_entity_poly.pdbx_strand_id
1 'polypeptide(L)'
;MALNYLTEIYSSFEPFELAPKEAYVDCQEVRGKWDVVRELGYKITRSKKPTCQLYSGHRGVGKSTELQRLREYLEKEKFFVVYFAADEQDIEPQDVEYADILFACTRHLVEAIKLKNHNPLLKWMNDRWESLKDLALTEVSFEGLSLEGQISQFSKITATLKAVPDKRREMRRQINANTPSLVEALNDFIREAQQVLPPDRDRGLVVIVDNLDRIAETQEENRLSNYDEIYLNRSEMLRGLVCHVIYTVPIAMIYSERATRLPQYRPAHFEPPKPTARKLSRSLPQHLLRLYRTVVRAEIFYPSRPRLLRLAIGCI
;
A
#
# COMPACT_ATOMS: atom_id res chain seq x y z
N MET A 1 30.05 -27.75 -10.33
CA MET A 1 29.99 -27.18 -8.98
C MET A 1 29.53 -25.72 -8.97
N ALA A 2 30.18 -24.77 -9.65
CA ALA A 2 29.77 -23.35 -9.65
C ALA A 2 28.33 -23.08 -10.15
N LEU A 3 27.85 -23.85 -11.13
CA LEU A 3 26.48 -23.72 -11.65
C LEU A 3 25.41 -24.09 -10.61
N ASN A 4 25.67 -25.07 -9.74
CA ASN A 4 24.74 -25.46 -8.66
C ASN A 4 24.59 -24.33 -7.63
N TYR A 5 25.68 -23.68 -7.24
CA TYR A 5 25.62 -22.56 -6.30
C TYR A 5 24.83 -21.37 -6.86
N LEU A 6 24.90 -21.10 -8.17
CA LEU A 6 24.10 -20.03 -8.77
C LEU A 6 22.62 -20.36 -8.81
N THR A 7 22.27 -21.61 -9.10
CA THR A 7 20.90 -22.08 -9.02
C THR A 7 20.38 -22.01 -7.59
N GLU A 8 21.15 -22.48 -6.61
CA GLU A 8 20.79 -22.39 -5.19
C GLU A 8 20.61 -20.95 -4.71
N ILE A 9 21.54 -20.05 -5.07
CA ILE A 9 21.45 -18.63 -4.75
C ILE A 9 20.22 -18.03 -5.42
N TYR A 10 20.01 -18.24 -6.72
CA TYR A 10 18.85 -17.71 -7.43
C TYR A 10 17.52 -18.23 -6.86
N SER A 11 17.43 -19.53 -6.57
CA SER A 11 16.25 -20.15 -5.96
C SER A 11 16.01 -19.71 -4.51
N SER A 12 17.01 -19.13 -3.83
CA SER A 12 16.83 -18.52 -2.51
C SER A 12 16.33 -17.08 -2.55
N PHE A 13 16.31 -16.44 -3.74
CA PHE A 13 15.80 -15.09 -3.90
C PHE A 13 14.34 -15.13 -4.37
N GLU A 14 13.45 -14.68 -3.50
CA GLU A 14 12.04 -14.44 -3.82
C GLU A 14 11.79 -12.93 -3.87
N PRO A 15 12.02 -12.26 -5.01
CA PRO A 15 12.05 -10.80 -5.10
C PRO A 15 10.69 -10.11 -4.87
N PHE A 16 9.61 -10.89 -4.86
CA PHE A 16 8.25 -10.39 -4.65
C PHE A 16 7.74 -10.59 -3.23
N GLU A 17 8.45 -11.38 -2.42
CA GLU A 17 8.17 -11.53 -1.00
C GLU A 17 8.91 -10.47 -0.19
N LEU A 18 8.28 -10.06 0.92
CA LEU A 18 8.93 -9.13 1.82
C LEU A 18 10.02 -9.88 2.60
N ALA A 19 11.27 -9.43 2.43
CA ALA A 19 12.38 -10.01 3.15
C ALA A 19 12.21 -9.87 4.68
N PRO A 20 12.69 -10.85 5.47
CA PRO A 20 12.67 -10.76 6.92
C PRO A 20 13.50 -9.56 7.39
N LYS A 21 13.14 -9.02 8.55
CA LYS A 21 13.76 -7.81 9.11
C LYS A 21 15.28 -7.93 9.25
N GLU A 22 15.74 -9.11 9.63
CA GLU A 22 17.14 -9.43 9.88
C GLU A 22 17.98 -9.37 8.59
N ALA A 23 17.33 -9.48 7.42
CA ALA A 23 17.96 -9.35 6.11
C ALA A 23 18.06 -7.89 5.64
N TYR A 24 17.58 -6.90 6.42
CA TYR A 24 17.69 -5.50 6.05
C TYR A 24 19.16 -5.04 6.01
N VAL A 25 19.57 -4.49 4.87
CA VAL A 25 20.87 -3.86 4.69
C VAL A 25 20.67 -2.39 4.38
N ASP A 26 21.19 -1.53 5.25
CA ASP A 26 21.17 -0.09 5.01
C ASP A 26 22.03 0.25 3.78
N CYS A 27 21.35 0.70 2.73
CA CYS A 27 21.95 1.07 1.47
C CYS A 27 21.93 2.59 1.25
N GLN A 28 21.72 3.42 2.29
CA GLN A 28 21.68 4.90 2.17
C GLN A 28 22.93 5.46 1.49
N GLU A 29 24.12 4.91 1.78
CA GLU A 29 25.37 5.39 1.18
C GLU A 29 25.33 5.36 -0.35
N VAL A 30 24.63 4.37 -0.93
CA VAL A 30 24.47 4.26 -2.38
C VAL A 30 23.17 4.89 -2.87
N ARG A 31 22.04 4.76 -2.13
CA ARG A 31 20.68 5.28 -2.41
C ARG A 31 20.57 6.81 -2.41
N GLY A 32 21.62 7.49 -2.00
CA GLY A 32 21.63 8.94 -1.86
C GLY A 32 21.00 9.36 -0.54
N LYS A 33 20.74 10.67 -0.40
CA LYS A 33 20.35 11.23 0.89
C LYS A 33 18.90 10.96 1.28
N TRP A 34 18.08 10.37 0.41
CA TRP A 34 16.65 10.18 0.67
C TRP A 34 16.43 9.13 1.76
N ASP A 35 15.58 9.45 2.73
CA ASP A 35 15.29 8.58 3.86
C ASP A 35 13.81 8.65 4.24
N VAL A 36 13.15 7.49 4.28
CA VAL A 36 11.70 7.40 4.51
C VAL A 36 11.26 8.02 5.85
N VAL A 37 12.07 7.88 6.90
CA VAL A 37 11.78 8.43 8.23
C VAL A 37 11.89 9.95 8.20
N ARG A 38 12.95 10.48 7.61
CA ARG A 38 13.13 11.94 7.48
C ARG A 38 12.06 12.58 6.60
N GLU A 39 11.70 11.94 5.50
CA GLU A 39 10.86 12.54 4.46
C GLU A 39 9.35 12.39 4.73
N LEU A 40 8.94 11.27 5.35
CA LEU A 40 7.53 11.00 5.68
C LEU A 40 7.28 11.03 7.20
N GLY A 41 8.14 10.36 7.98
CA GLY A 41 7.98 10.22 9.42
C GLY A 41 8.03 11.55 10.16
N TYR A 42 8.98 12.42 9.87
CA TYR A 42 9.10 13.73 10.55
C TYR A 42 7.91 14.65 10.31
N LYS A 43 7.22 14.53 9.17
CA LYS A 43 5.99 15.30 8.93
C LYS A 43 4.86 14.82 9.82
N ILE A 44 4.72 13.51 9.99
CA ILE A 44 3.74 12.90 10.90
C ILE A 44 4.05 13.34 12.34
N THR A 45 5.29 13.13 12.81
CA THR A 45 5.64 13.40 14.21
C THR A 45 5.57 14.88 14.59
N ARG A 46 5.78 15.80 13.65
CA ARG A 46 5.75 17.26 13.91
C ARG A 46 4.39 17.89 13.66
N SER A 47 3.52 17.26 12.89
CA SER A 47 2.22 17.85 12.55
C SER A 47 1.25 17.72 13.72
N LYS A 48 0.51 18.80 14.00
CA LYS A 48 -0.63 18.79 14.93
C LYS A 48 -1.95 18.41 14.27
N LYS A 49 -1.95 18.30 12.94
CA LYS A 49 -3.12 17.94 12.12
C LYS A 49 -2.85 16.63 11.37
N PRO A 50 -3.91 15.86 11.05
CA PRO A 50 -3.82 14.72 10.13
C PRO A 50 -3.05 15.09 8.84
N THR A 51 -2.12 14.25 8.44
CA THR A 51 -1.33 14.44 7.21
C THR A 51 -1.70 13.36 6.21
N CYS A 52 -1.87 13.73 4.93
CA CYS A 52 -2.02 12.77 3.84
C CYS A 52 -0.81 12.88 2.92
N GLN A 53 -0.02 11.81 2.83
CA GLN A 53 1.23 11.79 2.08
C GLN A 53 1.18 10.72 0.99
N LEU A 54 1.76 11.05 -0.17
CA LEU A 54 1.89 10.12 -1.28
C LEU A 54 3.34 9.62 -1.37
N TYR A 55 3.51 8.31 -1.51
CA TYR A 55 4.82 7.67 -1.65
C TYR A 55 4.90 6.91 -2.97
N SER A 56 5.90 7.20 -3.80
CA SER A 56 6.06 6.57 -5.11
C SER A 56 7.51 6.14 -5.37
N GLY A 57 7.67 5.28 -6.35
CA GLY A 57 8.95 4.70 -6.77
C GLY A 57 8.71 3.45 -7.62
N HIS A 58 9.73 3.00 -8.34
CA HIS A 58 9.60 1.80 -9.19
C HIS A 58 9.21 0.55 -8.38
N ARG A 59 8.54 -0.41 -9.01
CA ARG A 59 8.23 -1.71 -8.39
C ARG A 59 9.54 -2.47 -8.10
N GLY A 60 9.58 -3.22 -7.01
CA GLY A 60 10.74 -4.03 -6.62
C GLY A 60 11.93 -3.27 -6.02
N VAL A 61 11.85 -1.94 -5.83
CA VAL A 61 12.97 -1.14 -5.27
C VAL A 61 13.08 -1.15 -3.74
N GLY A 62 12.22 -1.90 -3.05
CA GLY A 62 12.19 -1.99 -1.59
C GLY A 62 11.34 -0.94 -0.88
N LYS A 63 10.32 -0.38 -1.54
CA LYS A 63 9.36 0.56 -0.92
C LYS A 63 8.68 -0.03 0.31
N SER A 64 8.15 -1.25 0.19
CA SER A 64 7.51 -1.98 1.29
C SER A 64 8.46 -2.16 2.47
N THR A 65 9.73 -2.49 2.20
CA THR A 65 10.78 -2.61 3.23
C THR A 65 11.02 -1.28 3.96
N GLU A 66 11.12 -0.17 3.22
CA GLU A 66 11.27 1.15 3.84
C GLU A 66 10.00 1.59 4.59
N LEU A 67 8.80 1.22 4.13
CA LEU A 67 7.55 1.49 4.85
C LEU A 67 7.45 0.70 6.16
N GLN A 68 7.95 -0.55 6.22
CA GLN A 68 8.05 -1.29 7.47
C GLN A 68 9.03 -0.63 8.43
N ARG A 69 10.19 -0.17 7.93
CA ARG A 69 11.14 0.61 8.73
C ARG A 69 10.51 1.90 9.26
N LEU A 70 9.69 2.58 8.46
CA LEU A 70 8.93 3.75 8.89
C LEU A 70 7.89 3.40 9.97
N ARG A 71 7.15 2.30 9.78
CA ARG A 71 6.19 1.79 10.77
C ARG A 71 6.86 1.61 12.12
N GLU A 72 8.00 0.93 12.18
CA GLU A 72 8.73 0.72 13.44
C GLU A 72 9.16 2.02 14.10
N TYR A 73 9.61 2.99 13.30
CA TYR A 73 9.95 4.31 13.80
C TYR A 73 8.72 5.02 14.41
N LEU A 74 7.59 5.00 13.71
CA LEU A 74 6.35 5.65 14.18
C LEU A 74 5.78 4.96 15.43
N GLU A 75 5.85 3.63 15.50
CA GLU A 75 5.48 2.86 16.68
C GLU A 75 6.38 3.21 17.88
N LYS A 76 7.70 3.37 17.69
CA LYS A 76 8.61 3.86 18.75
C LYS A 76 8.27 5.28 19.19
N GLU A 77 7.80 6.10 18.25
CA GLU A 77 7.29 7.45 18.50
C GLU A 77 5.87 7.47 19.10
N LYS A 78 5.36 6.34 19.60
CA LYS A 78 4.04 6.18 20.25
C LYS A 78 2.82 6.41 19.35
N PHE A 79 2.96 6.26 18.04
CA PHE A 79 1.79 6.18 17.14
C PHE A 79 1.27 4.75 17.06
N PHE A 80 -0.05 4.60 16.97
CA PHE A 80 -0.65 3.35 16.55
C PHE A 80 -0.61 3.26 15.02
N VAL A 81 0.09 2.28 14.46
CA VAL A 81 0.30 2.17 13.02
C VAL A 81 -0.47 0.97 12.47
N VAL A 82 -1.43 1.23 11.59
CA VAL A 82 -2.12 0.21 10.79
C VAL A 82 -1.45 0.19 9.42
N TYR A 83 -0.62 -0.82 9.21
CA TYR A 83 0.00 -1.10 7.93
C TYR A 83 -0.75 -2.24 7.26
N PHE A 84 -1.07 -2.06 5.98
CA PHE A 84 -1.49 -3.17 5.13
C PHE A 84 -1.00 -2.97 3.70
N ALA A 85 -0.75 -4.09 3.03
CA ALA A 85 -0.50 -4.13 1.60
C ALA A 85 -1.84 -4.36 0.91
N ALA A 86 -2.27 -3.44 0.05
CA ALA A 86 -3.48 -3.63 -0.75
C ALA A 86 -3.22 -4.73 -1.78
N ASP A 87 -3.54 -5.97 -1.39
CA ASP A 87 -3.33 -7.18 -2.18
C ASP A 87 -4.63 -7.67 -2.82
N GLU A 88 -4.61 -8.85 -3.43
CA GLU A 88 -5.77 -9.42 -4.10
C GLU A 88 -6.96 -9.69 -3.16
N GLN A 89 -6.77 -9.72 -1.84
CA GLN A 89 -7.87 -9.86 -0.88
C GLN A 89 -8.64 -8.55 -0.69
N ASP A 90 -7.99 -7.42 -0.97
CA ASP A 90 -8.53 -6.09 -0.73
C ASP A 90 -8.99 -5.40 -2.03
N ILE A 91 -8.24 -5.56 -3.12
CA ILE A 91 -8.48 -4.87 -4.40
C ILE A 91 -8.24 -5.80 -5.60
N GLU A 92 -8.85 -5.50 -6.75
CA GLU A 92 -8.52 -6.12 -8.05
C GLU A 92 -7.58 -5.19 -8.81
N PRO A 93 -6.27 -5.48 -8.90
CA PRO A 93 -5.29 -4.54 -9.45
C PRO A 93 -5.59 -4.05 -10.88
N GLN A 94 -6.33 -4.83 -11.67
CA GLN A 94 -6.70 -4.46 -13.05
C GLN A 94 -7.94 -3.57 -13.14
N ASP A 95 -8.68 -3.38 -12.04
CA ASP A 95 -9.95 -2.66 -12.02
C ASP A 95 -10.16 -2.10 -10.60
N VAL A 96 -9.40 -1.05 -10.25
CA VAL A 96 -9.47 -0.37 -8.95
C VAL A 96 -10.17 0.98 -9.09
N GLU A 97 -11.14 1.22 -8.21
CA GLU A 97 -11.76 2.52 -7.97
C GLU A 97 -11.47 3.03 -6.55
N TYR A 98 -11.76 4.31 -6.32
CA TYR A 98 -11.57 4.94 -5.02
C TYR A 98 -12.33 4.23 -3.88
N ALA A 99 -13.53 3.75 -4.16
CA ALA A 99 -14.36 3.00 -3.22
C ALA A 99 -13.61 1.76 -2.68
N ASP A 100 -12.91 1.01 -3.54
CA ASP A 100 -12.22 -0.21 -3.15
C ASP A 100 -11.09 0.10 -2.13
N ILE A 101 -10.37 1.21 -2.34
CA ILE A 101 -9.31 1.66 -1.41
C ILE A 101 -9.90 2.02 -0.03
N LEU A 102 -11.04 2.72 0.00
CA LEU A 102 -11.72 3.05 1.27
C LEU A 102 -12.22 1.80 2.01
N PHE A 103 -12.74 0.81 1.29
CA PHE A 103 -13.16 -0.46 1.88
C PHE A 103 -11.97 -1.25 2.43
N ALA A 104 -10.85 -1.27 1.71
CA ALA A 104 -9.60 -1.85 2.22
C ALA A 104 -9.17 -1.17 3.53
N CYS A 105 -9.10 0.16 3.55
CA CYS A 105 -8.82 0.92 4.78
C CYS A 105 -9.77 0.55 5.92
N THR A 106 -11.07 0.49 5.63
CA THR A 106 -12.12 0.14 6.60
C THR A 106 -11.91 -1.25 7.20
N ARG A 107 -11.70 -2.27 6.36
CA ARG A 107 -11.46 -3.65 6.80
C ARG A 107 -10.26 -3.73 7.75
N HIS A 108 -9.11 -3.20 7.33
CA HIS A 108 -7.88 -3.26 8.11
C HIS A 108 -7.96 -2.42 9.40
N LEU A 109 -8.70 -1.31 9.39
CA LEU A 109 -8.93 -0.52 10.61
C LEU A 109 -9.81 -1.25 11.62
N VAL A 110 -10.88 -1.89 11.17
CA VAL A 110 -11.78 -2.69 12.03
C VAL A 110 -11.06 -3.94 12.57
N GLU A 111 -10.21 -4.57 11.75
CA GLU A 111 -9.39 -5.71 12.18
C GLU A 111 -8.33 -5.32 13.22
N ALA A 112 -7.68 -4.17 13.03
CA ALA A 112 -6.64 -3.69 13.93
C ALA A 112 -7.19 -3.11 15.25
N ILE A 113 -8.37 -2.49 15.23
CA ILE A 113 -8.91 -1.74 16.37
C ILE A 113 -10.26 -2.31 16.81
N LYS A 114 -10.24 -2.93 17.98
CA LYS A 114 -11.37 -3.66 18.57
C LYS A 114 -12.29 -2.72 19.34
N LEU A 115 -13.23 -2.06 18.67
CA LEU A 115 -14.29 -1.29 19.35
C LEU A 115 -15.28 -2.26 20.01
N LYS A 116 -15.51 -2.13 21.33
CA LYS A 116 -16.30 -3.09 22.11
C LYS A 116 -17.82 -2.92 21.99
N ASN A 117 -18.31 -1.69 21.76
CA ASN A 117 -19.72 -1.35 21.97
C ASN A 117 -20.41 -0.66 20.79
N HIS A 118 -19.69 0.15 20.00
CA HIS A 118 -20.25 0.87 18.86
C HIS A 118 -19.22 0.88 17.74
N ASN A 119 -19.64 0.55 16.52
CA ASN A 119 -18.80 0.66 15.34
C ASN A 119 -19.59 1.46 14.29
N PRO A 120 -19.31 2.77 14.16
CA PRO A 120 -20.02 3.65 13.23
C PRO A 120 -20.02 3.15 11.79
N LEU A 121 -18.95 2.48 11.36
CA LEU A 121 -18.83 1.91 10.02
C LEU A 121 -19.80 0.76 9.79
N LEU A 122 -20.01 -0.09 10.79
CA LEU A 122 -21.01 -1.16 10.70
C LEU A 122 -22.43 -0.62 10.67
N LYS A 123 -22.71 0.43 11.45
CA LYS A 123 -24.01 1.08 11.41
C LYS A 123 -24.26 1.72 10.04
N TRP A 124 -23.30 2.51 9.55
CA TRP A 124 -23.36 3.13 8.23
C TRP A 124 -23.58 2.08 7.13
N MET A 125 -22.90 0.96 7.25
CA MET A 125 -23.01 -0.15 6.32
C MET A 125 -24.35 -0.86 6.46
N ASN A 126 -24.83 -1.21 7.65
CA ASN A 126 -26.17 -1.75 7.91
C ASN A 126 -27.26 -0.95 7.20
N ASP A 127 -27.27 0.36 7.46
CA ASP A 127 -28.30 1.29 6.96
C ASP A 127 -28.35 1.34 5.42
N ARG A 128 -27.23 0.99 4.76
CA ARG A 128 -27.06 1.01 3.29
C ARG A 128 -26.93 -0.38 2.70
N TRP A 129 -26.84 -1.40 3.54
CA TRP A 129 -26.73 -2.79 3.12
C TRP A 129 -28.10 -3.34 2.77
N GLU A 130 -29.18 -2.80 3.33
CA GLU A 130 -30.54 -3.19 2.92
C GLU A 130 -30.81 -2.98 1.43
N SER A 131 -30.25 -1.93 0.82
CA SER A 131 -30.32 -1.72 -0.63
C SER A 131 -29.36 -2.59 -1.44
N LEU A 132 -28.39 -3.25 -0.76
CA LEU A 132 -27.38 -4.14 -1.34
C LEU A 132 -27.68 -5.64 -1.09
N LYS A 133 -28.68 -5.98 -0.27
CA LYS A 133 -29.04 -7.37 0.09
C LYS A 133 -29.31 -8.24 -1.15
N ASP A 134 -29.94 -7.67 -2.19
CA ASP A 134 -30.20 -8.38 -3.46
C ASP A 134 -28.92 -8.69 -4.27
N LEU A 135 -27.83 -7.98 -3.98
CA LEU A 135 -26.55 -8.10 -4.67
C LEU A 135 -25.57 -8.96 -3.89
N ALA A 136 -25.73 -9.12 -2.59
CA ALA A 136 -24.91 -10.02 -1.80
C ALA A 136 -25.08 -11.47 -2.29
N LEU A 137 -24.01 -12.24 -2.43
CA LEU A 137 -24.11 -13.69 -2.68
C LEU A 137 -24.45 -14.47 -1.40
N THR A 138 -24.36 -13.81 -0.25
CA THR A 138 -24.57 -14.37 1.08
C THR A 138 -25.41 -13.41 1.91
N GLU A 139 -26.30 -13.95 2.74
CA GLU A 139 -27.00 -13.16 3.76
C GLU A 139 -25.97 -12.57 4.74
N VAL A 140 -25.92 -11.24 4.77
CA VAL A 140 -25.10 -10.46 5.69
C VAL A 140 -26.08 -9.74 6.62
N SER A 141 -26.05 -10.13 7.89
CA SER A 141 -26.74 -9.44 8.98
C SER A 141 -25.68 -8.90 9.92
N PHE A 142 -25.83 -7.65 10.37
CA PHE A 142 -24.90 -7.05 11.32
C PHE A 142 -25.53 -6.68 12.66
N GLU A 143 -26.72 -7.21 12.96
CA GLU A 143 -27.35 -7.07 14.27
C GLU A 143 -26.71 -8.03 15.29
N GLY A 144 -26.36 -7.52 16.48
CA GLY A 144 -25.89 -8.34 17.60
C GLY A 144 -24.55 -9.06 17.39
N LEU A 145 -23.77 -8.70 16.37
CA LEU A 145 -22.52 -9.40 16.05
C LEU A 145 -21.40 -9.12 17.05
N SER A 146 -20.72 -10.19 17.47
CA SER A 146 -19.38 -10.10 18.07
C SER A 146 -18.40 -9.49 17.08
N LEU A 147 -17.29 -8.94 17.57
CA LEU A 147 -16.24 -8.35 16.74
C LEU A 147 -15.75 -9.29 15.61
N GLU A 148 -15.60 -10.58 15.90
CA GLU A 148 -15.23 -11.58 14.88
C GLU A 148 -16.31 -11.72 13.81
N GLY A 149 -17.59 -11.66 14.20
CA GLY A 149 -18.71 -11.58 13.27
C GLY A 149 -18.64 -10.33 12.40
N GLN A 150 -18.31 -9.18 12.99
CA GLN A 150 -18.19 -7.90 12.28
C GLN A 150 -17.11 -7.93 11.19
N ILE A 151 -15.90 -8.41 11.55
CA ILE A 151 -14.78 -8.59 10.61
C ILE A 151 -15.15 -9.59 9.50
N SER A 152 -15.81 -10.68 9.87
CA SER A 152 -16.28 -11.69 8.91
C SER A 152 -17.27 -11.10 7.91
N GLN A 153 -18.20 -10.24 8.35
CA GLN A 153 -19.13 -9.59 7.44
C GLN A 153 -18.42 -8.63 6.48
N PHE A 154 -17.52 -7.77 6.96
CA PHE A 154 -16.72 -6.91 6.07
C PHE A 154 -15.94 -7.73 5.04
N SER A 155 -15.31 -8.83 5.47
CA SER A 155 -14.58 -9.72 4.58
C SER A 155 -15.48 -10.35 3.50
N LYS A 156 -16.71 -10.76 3.84
CA LYS A 156 -17.70 -11.26 2.87
C LYS A 156 -18.12 -10.21 1.85
N ILE A 157 -18.20 -8.94 2.28
CA ILE A 157 -18.55 -7.83 1.40
C ILE A 157 -17.41 -7.51 0.44
N THR A 158 -16.19 -7.38 0.96
CA THR A 158 -14.99 -7.22 0.14
C THR A 158 -14.85 -8.38 -0.84
N ALA A 159 -15.14 -9.62 -0.42
CA ALA A 159 -15.16 -10.77 -1.31
C ALA A 159 -16.27 -10.70 -2.38
N THR A 160 -17.46 -10.17 -2.05
CA THR A 160 -18.54 -9.98 -3.04
C THR A 160 -18.17 -8.89 -4.05
N LEU A 161 -17.55 -7.80 -3.60
CA LEU A 161 -16.95 -6.78 -4.47
C LEU A 161 -15.89 -7.41 -5.39
N LYS A 162 -15.19 -8.46 -4.97
CA LYS A 162 -14.22 -9.17 -5.81
C LYS A 162 -14.85 -10.13 -6.81
N ALA A 163 -15.80 -10.95 -6.37
CA ALA A 163 -16.16 -12.20 -7.05
C ALA A 163 -17.03 -12.04 -8.30
N VAL A 164 -17.89 -11.01 -8.38
CA VAL A 164 -18.89 -10.92 -9.46
C VAL A 164 -18.88 -9.53 -10.11
N PRO A 165 -18.47 -9.41 -11.39
CA PRO A 165 -18.37 -8.13 -12.09
C PRO A 165 -19.65 -7.29 -12.09
N ASP A 166 -20.81 -7.89 -12.33
CA ASP A 166 -22.10 -7.16 -12.37
C ASP A 166 -22.53 -6.66 -10.99
N LYS A 167 -22.35 -7.49 -9.95
CA LYS A 167 -22.64 -7.12 -8.56
C LYS A 167 -21.64 -6.10 -8.03
N ARG A 168 -20.36 -6.19 -8.43
CA ARG A 168 -19.32 -5.18 -8.17
C ARG A 168 -19.76 -3.83 -8.71
N ARG A 169 -20.18 -3.74 -9.98
CA ARG A 169 -20.58 -2.48 -10.61
C ARG A 169 -21.74 -1.81 -9.87
N GLU A 170 -22.77 -2.59 -9.53
CA GLU A 170 -23.92 -2.05 -8.81
C GLU A 170 -23.55 -1.64 -7.37
N MET A 171 -22.77 -2.46 -6.66
CA MET A 171 -22.32 -2.14 -5.31
C MET A 171 -21.42 -0.89 -5.32
N ARG A 172 -20.50 -0.77 -6.29
CA ARG A 172 -19.70 0.44 -6.50
C ARG A 172 -20.57 1.64 -6.83
N ARG A 173 -21.63 1.51 -7.63
CA ARG A 173 -22.56 2.60 -7.93
C ARG A 173 -23.18 3.16 -6.64
N GLN A 174 -23.66 2.27 -5.78
CA GLN A 174 -24.26 2.64 -4.49
C GLN A 174 -23.24 3.27 -3.54
N ILE A 175 -22.02 2.72 -3.47
CA ILE A 175 -20.93 3.26 -2.64
C ILE A 175 -20.49 4.62 -3.16
N ASN A 176 -20.25 4.73 -4.47
CA ASN A 176 -19.78 5.95 -5.11
C ASN A 176 -20.77 7.10 -4.92
N ALA A 177 -22.07 6.84 -5.03
CA ALA A 177 -23.13 7.81 -4.75
C ALA A 177 -23.10 8.32 -3.30
N ASN A 178 -22.56 7.53 -2.37
CA ASN A 178 -22.55 7.81 -0.93
C ASN A 178 -21.14 8.02 -0.36
N THR A 179 -20.14 8.25 -1.23
CA THR A 179 -18.73 8.37 -0.84
C THR A 179 -18.48 9.38 0.28
N PRO A 180 -19.08 10.59 0.27
CA PRO A 180 -18.91 11.53 1.38
C PRO A 180 -19.34 10.97 2.72
N SER A 181 -20.50 10.29 2.76
CA SER A 181 -21.01 9.68 4.00
C SER A 181 -20.16 8.51 4.47
N LEU A 182 -19.50 7.77 3.56
CA LEU A 182 -18.54 6.73 3.93
C LEU A 182 -17.30 7.33 4.60
N VAL A 183 -16.77 8.44 4.06
CA VAL A 183 -15.64 9.15 4.65
C VAL A 183 -16.01 9.68 6.04
N GLU A 184 -17.23 10.21 6.23
CA GLU A 184 -17.74 10.63 7.53
C GLU A 184 -17.81 9.48 8.54
N ALA A 185 -18.41 8.34 8.15
CA ALA A 185 -18.49 7.16 9.01
C ALA A 185 -17.11 6.60 9.37
N LEU A 186 -16.17 6.60 8.42
CA LEU A 186 -14.78 6.21 8.64
C LEU A 186 -14.07 7.15 9.60
N ASN A 187 -14.34 8.44 9.49
CA ASN A 187 -13.81 9.44 10.42
C ASN A 187 -14.39 9.30 11.83
N ASP A 188 -15.68 8.99 11.96
CA ASP A 188 -16.29 8.71 13.27
C ASP A 188 -15.67 7.47 13.91
N PHE A 189 -15.50 6.39 13.13
CA PHE A 189 -14.78 5.22 13.60
C PHE A 189 -13.34 5.56 14.04
N ILE A 190 -12.60 6.34 13.25
CA ILE A 190 -11.23 6.75 13.59
C ILE A 190 -11.21 7.56 14.90
N ARG A 191 -12.17 8.47 15.11
CA ARG A 191 -12.25 9.27 16.35
C ARG A 191 -12.51 8.39 17.56
N GLU A 192 -13.43 7.42 17.46
CA GLU A 192 -13.69 6.45 18.54
C GLU A 192 -12.47 5.55 18.78
N ALA A 193 -11.86 5.07 17.71
CA ALA A 193 -10.64 4.26 17.74
C ALA A 193 -9.51 4.98 18.47
N GLN A 194 -9.30 6.27 18.20
CA GLN A 194 -8.28 7.09 18.86
C GLN A 194 -8.48 7.22 20.37
N GLN A 195 -9.71 7.11 20.88
CA GLN A 195 -10.01 7.19 22.32
C GLN A 195 -9.69 5.89 23.08
N VAL A 196 -9.64 4.76 22.37
CA VAL A 196 -9.40 3.44 22.96
C VAL A 196 -8.01 2.88 22.65
N LEU A 197 -7.12 3.69 22.06
CA LEU A 197 -5.75 3.29 21.77
C LEU A 197 -5.01 2.92 23.07
N PRO A 198 -4.07 1.97 23.00
CA PRO A 198 -3.22 1.62 24.13
C PRO A 198 -2.48 2.86 24.70
N PRO A 199 -2.24 2.93 26.02
CA PRO A 199 -1.54 4.07 26.64
C PRO A 199 -0.12 4.33 26.10
N ASP A 200 0.55 3.30 25.56
CA ASP A 200 1.86 3.39 24.90
C ASP A 200 1.78 3.79 23.40
N ARG A 201 0.57 4.12 22.93
CA ARG A 201 0.22 4.47 21.55
C ARG A 201 -0.70 5.71 21.50
N ASP A 202 -0.38 6.70 22.33
CA ASP A 202 -1.21 7.88 22.62
C ASP A 202 -1.06 9.06 21.63
N ARG A 203 -0.11 9.00 20.68
CA ARG A 203 0.12 10.09 19.72
C ARG A 203 -0.79 10.08 18.50
N GLY A 204 -1.70 9.11 18.43
CA GLY A 204 -2.73 9.01 17.41
C GLY A 204 -2.47 7.88 16.41
N LEU A 205 -3.31 7.86 15.37
CA LEU A 205 -3.39 6.79 14.38
C LEU A 205 -2.64 7.15 13.10
N VAL A 206 -1.90 6.20 12.55
CA VAL A 206 -1.29 6.27 11.23
C VAL A 206 -1.75 5.07 10.40
N VAL A 207 -2.24 5.32 9.19
CA VAL A 207 -2.59 4.29 8.21
C VAL A 207 -1.55 4.31 7.09
N ILE A 208 -0.95 3.17 6.79
CA ILE A 208 -0.01 3.00 5.68
C ILE A 208 -0.60 2.00 4.70
N VAL A 209 -0.93 2.49 3.51
CA VAL A 209 -1.52 1.71 2.41
C VAL A 209 -0.45 1.44 1.35
N ASP A 210 0.15 0.26 1.42
CA ASP A 210 1.18 -0.19 0.49
C ASP A 210 0.58 -0.88 -0.74
N ASN A 211 1.40 -1.10 -1.78
CA ASN A 211 1.06 -1.78 -3.03
C ASN A 211 -0.01 -1.11 -3.93
N LEU A 212 -0.48 0.09 -3.62
CA LEU A 212 -1.30 0.86 -4.56
C LEU A 212 -0.51 1.28 -5.80
N ASP A 213 0.83 1.24 -5.80
CA ASP A 213 1.63 1.39 -7.02
C ASP A 213 1.56 0.17 -7.96
N ARG A 214 0.88 -0.91 -7.53
CA ARG A 214 0.65 -2.13 -8.32
C ARG A 214 -0.59 -2.09 -9.21
N ILE A 215 -1.51 -1.14 -8.97
CA ILE A 215 -2.73 -1.00 -9.75
C ILE A 215 -2.41 -0.63 -11.21
N ALA A 216 -3.16 -1.16 -12.17
CA ALA A 216 -3.06 -0.81 -13.58
C ALA A 216 -3.84 0.47 -13.88
N GLU A 217 -3.33 1.30 -14.79
CA GLU A 217 -4.09 2.43 -15.33
C GLU A 217 -5.14 1.86 -16.28
N THR A 218 -6.41 2.11 -15.98
CA THR A 218 -7.54 1.80 -16.86
C THR A 218 -8.16 3.10 -17.34
N GLN A 219 -8.47 3.16 -18.63
CA GLN A 219 -9.11 4.30 -19.25
C GLN A 219 -10.13 3.79 -20.27
N GLU A 220 -11.40 4.10 -20.02
CA GLU A 220 -12.47 3.89 -20.99
C GLU A 220 -12.52 5.06 -21.97
N GLU A 221 -13.06 4.83 -23.18
CA GLU A 221 -13.26 5.89 -24.17
C GLU A 221 -14.10 7.04 -23.57
N ASN A 222 -13.62 8.28 -23.75
CA ASN A 222 -14.24 9.51 -23.24
C ASN A 222 -14.39 9.60 -21.71
N ARG A 223 -13.66 8.78 -20.94
CA ARG A 223 -13.58 8.89 -19.49
C ARG A 223 -12.16 9.19 -19.03
N LEU A 224 -12.09 9.80 -17.85
CA LEU A 224 -10.84 9.97 -17.13
C LEU A 224 -10.33 8.59 -16.68
N SER A 225 -9.01 8.47 -16.58
CA SER A 225 -8.42 7.22 -16.08
C SER A 225 -8.81 7.00 -14.61
N ASN A 226 -8.78 5.74 -14.17
CA ASN A 226 -8.94 5.44 -12.75
C ASN A 226 -7.91 6.19 -11.88
N TYR A 227 -6.72 6.45 -12.41
CA TYR A 227 -5.68 7.22 -11.75
C TYR A 227 -6.10 8.68 -11.53
N ASP A 228 -6.66 9.32 -12.56
CA ASP A 228 -7.18 10.69 -12.47
C ASP A 228 -8.32 10.79 -11.46
N GLU A 229 -9.22 9.81 -11.48
CA GLU A 229 -10.34 9.74 -10.55
C GLU A 229 -9.88 9.60 -9.09
N ILE A 230 -9.00 8.63 -8.81
CA ILE A 230 -8.54 8.33 -7.45
C ILE A 230 -7.66 9.47 -6.91
N TYR A 231 -6.63 9.85 -7.64
CA TYR A 231 -5.55 10.68 -7.09
C TYR A 231 -5.72 12.18 -7.34
N LEU A 232 -6.55 12.59 -8.31
CA LEU A 232 -6.77 14.00 -8.62
C LEU A 232 -8.19 14.44 -8.24
N ASN A 233 -9.21 13.86 -8.87
CA ASN A 233 -10.60 14.30 -8.70
C ASN A 233 -11.11 14.02 -7.29
N ARG A 234 -10.77 12.85 -6.72
CA ARG A 234 -11.13 12.47 -5.34
C ARG A 234 -10.00 12.68 -4.34
N SER A 235 -9.03 13.54 -4.68
CA SER A 235 -7.89 13.85 -3.81
C SER A 235 -8.30 14.43 -2.45
N GLU A 236 -9.38 15.21 -2.41
CA GLU A 236 -9.93 15.74 -1.16
C GLU A 236 -10.45 14.63 -0.24
N MET A 237 -11.08 13.61 -0.83
CA MET A 237 -11.59 12.47 -0.09
C MET A 237 -10.46 11.60 0.44
N LEU A 238 -9.39 11.35 -0.35
CA LEU A 238 -8.17 10.66 0.11
C LEU A 238 -7.54 11.36 1.33
N ARG A 239 -7.57 12.69 1.33
CA ARG A 239 -7.08 13.55 2.42
C ARG A 239 -8.07 13.70 3.57
N GLY A 240 -9.31 13.26 3.38
CA GLY A 240 -10.42 13.51 4.30
C GLY A 240 -10.37 12.70 5.58
N LEU A 241 -9.46 11.71 5.67
CA LEU A 241 -9.33 10.88 6.86
C LEU A 241 -8.73 11.67 8.03
N VAL A 242 -9.36 11.59 9.20
CA VAL A 242 -8.94 12.30 10.44
C VAL A 242 -7.76 11.63 11.15
N CYS A 243 -6.91 10.92 10.41
CA CYS A 243 -5.67 10.30 10.87
C CYS A 243 -4.52 10.59 9.90
N HIS A 244 -3.28 10.28 10.30
CA HIS A 244 -2.18 10.36 9.36
C HIS A 244 -2.27 9.21 8.36
N VAL A 245 -2.12 9.49 7.08
CA VAL A 245 -2.19 8.47 6.03
C VAL A 245 -1.02 8.59 5.07
N ILE A 246 -0.48 7.44 4.68
CA ILE A 246 0.49 7.29 3.61
C ILE A 246 -0.10 6.35 2.57
N TYR A 247 -0.29 6.85 1.35
CA TYR A 247 -0.69 6.04 0.20
C TYR A 247 0.51 5.83 -0.71
N THR A 248 0.75 4.59 -1.11
CA THR A 248 1.58 4.35 -2.28
C THR A 248 0.88 4.81 -3.56
N VAL A 249 1.64 5.26 -4.56
CA VAL A 249 1.07 5.78 -5.81
C VAL A 249 1.88 5.26 -7.00
N PRO A 250 1.22 4.84 -8.10
CA PRO A 250 1.89 4.45 -9.33
C PRO A 250 2.88 5.52 -9.82
N ILE A 251 4.08 5.08 -10.18
CA ILE A 251 5.13 5.98 -10.66
C ILE A 251 4.73 6.75 -11.93
N ALA A 252 3.81 6.21 -12.74
CA ALA A 252 3.26 6.90 -13.91
C ALA A 252 2.54 8.21 -13.54
N MET A 253 1.97 8.33 -12.34
CA MET A 253 1.40 9.59 -11.85
C MET A 253 2.45 10.67 -11.60
N ILE A 254 3.67 10.24 -11.27
CA ILE A 254 4.80 11.12 -11.00
C ILE A 254 5.49 11.57 -12.29
N TYR A 255 5.57 10.69 -13.29
CA TYR A 255 6.26 10.95 -14.55
C TYR A 255 5.30 11.41 -15.67
N SER A 256 4.13 11.91 -15.32
CA SER A 256 3.17 12.52 -16.24
C SER A 256 2.86 13.97 -15.84
N GLU A 257 2.15 14.69 -16.72
CA GLU A 257 1.71 16.08 -16.45
C GLU A 257 0.85 16.20 -15.18
N ARG A 258 0.25 15.09 -14.74
CA ARG A 258 -0.54 14.95 -13.52
C ARG A 258 0.24 15.27 -12.25
N ALA A 259 1.56 15.12 -12.26
CA ALA A 259 2.41 15.33 -11.08
C ALA A 259 2.24 16.73 -10.45
N THR A 260 1.99 17.75 -11.28
CA THR A 260 1.76 19.13 -10.82
C THR A 260 0.44 19.31 -10.06
N ARG A 261 -0.53 18.42 -10.31
CA ARG A 261 -1.86 18.43 -9.72
C ARG A 261 -1.95 17.50 -8.51
N LEU A 262 -0.92 16.68 -8.27
CA LEU A 262 -0.95 15.71 -7.18
C LEU A 262 -0.94 16.40 -5.81
N PRO A 263 -1.83 15.95 -4.92
CA PRO A 263 -1.97 16.53 -3.60
C PRO A 263 -0.72 16.33 -2.72
N GLN A 264 -0.08 17.43 -2.29
CA GLN A 264 1.10 17.40 -1.38
C GLN A 264 2.26 16.52 -1.90
N TYR A 265 2.27 16.22 -3.19
CA TYR A 265 3.42 15.60 -3.84
C TYR A 265 4.54 16.64 -3.90
N ARG A 266 5.55 16.47 -3.07
CA ARG A 266 6.89 16.95 -3.42
C ARG A 266 7.61 15.81 -4.11
N PRO A 267 8.35 16.07 -5.19
CA PRO A 267 9.23 15.07 -5.78
C PRO A 267 10.28 14.66 -4.76
N ALA A 268 9.97 13.60 -4.01
CA ALA A 268 10.94 12.69 -3.49
C ALA A 268 11.49 11.98 -4.72
N HIS A 269 12.59 12.50 -5.27
CA HIS A 269 13.40 11.75 -6.21
C HIS A 269 13.92 10.50 -5.48
N PHE A 270 13.10 9.46 -5.39
CA PHE A 270 13.60 8.11 -5.26
C PHE A 270 14.08 7.72 -6.65
N GLU A 271 15.24 8.26 -7.04
CA GLU A 271 16.02 7.61 -8.07
C GLU A 271 16.61 6.36 -7.42
N PRO A 272 16.31 5.15 -7.93
CA PRO A 272 17.05 3.99 -7.48
C PRO A 272 18.53 4.31 -7.72
N PRO A 273 19.41 4.11 -6.73
CA PRO A 273 20.80 4.38 -6.95
C PRO A 273 21.28 3.54 -8.11
N LYS A 274 21.92 4.18 -9.07
CA LYS A 274 22.82 3.46 -9.98
C LYS A 274 23.89 2.85 -9.06
N PRO A 275 23.93 1.53 -8.85
CA PRO A 275 24.90 0.96 -7.92
C PRO A 275 26.28 1.23 -8.49
N THR A 276 26.97 2.23 -7.91
CA THR A 276 28.36 2.48 -8.26
C THR A 276 29.16 1.42 -7.52
N ALA A 277 29.63 0.47 -8.30
CA ALA A 277 30.27 -0.79 -7.98
C ALA A 277 31.59 -0.69 -7.14
N ARG A 278 31.73 0.29 -6.23
CA ARG A 278 33.02 0.58 -5.57
C ARG A 278 33.15 0.23 -4.10
N LYS A 279 32.07 0.02 -3.32
CA LYS A 279 32.20 -0.15 -1.85
C LYS A 279 31.76 -1.49 -1.23
N LEU A 280 31.04 -2.34 -1.96
CA LEU A 280 30.73 -3.72 -1.52
C LEU A 280 31.96 -4.68 -1.54
N SER A 281 33.17 -4.18 -1.84
CA SER A 281 34.38 -4.98 -2.08
C SER A 281 35.07 -5.54 -0.84
N ARG A 282 34.61 -5.23 0.38
CA ARG A 282 35.37 -5.54 1.61
C ARG A 282 34.94 -6.80 2.35
N SER A 283 33.80 -7.40 2.05
CA SER A 283 33.29 -8.57 2.81
C SER A 283 32.81 -9.75 1.96
N LEU A 284 32.85 -9.65 0.63
CA LEU A 284 32.44 -10.75 -0.26
C LEU A 284 33.60 -11.13 -1.20
N PRO A 285 33.83 -12.44 -1.43
CA PRO A 285 34.72 -12.90 -2.48
C PRO A 285 34.43 -12.21 -3.82
N GLN A 286 35.46 -11.75 -4.54
CA GLN A 286 35.31 -10.95 -5.76
C GLN A 286 34.43 -11.60 -6.84
N HIS A 287 34.32 -12.94 -6.86
CA HIS A 287 33.46 -13.67 -7.78
C HIS A 287 31.97 -13.50 -7.46
N LEU A 288 31.57 -13.53 -6.18
CA LEU A 288 30.18 -13.31 -5.74
C LEU A 288 29.74 -11.86 -5.97
N LEU A 289 30.66 -10.90 -5.84
CA LEU A 289 30.40 -9.50 -6.15
C LEU A 289 30.17 -9.22 -7.63
N ARG A 290 30.89 -9.93 -8.51
CA ARG A 290 30.62 -9.88 -9.97
C ARG A 290 29.26 -10.46 -10.28
N LEU A 291 28.92 -11.59 -9.68
CA LEU A 291 27.63 -12.26 -9.87
C LEU A 291 26.45 -11.43 -9.38
N TYR A 292 26.53 -10.89 -8.17
CA TYR A 292 25.51 -9.97 -7.63
C TYR A 292 25.31 -8.76 -8.54
N ARG A 293 26.39 -8.14 -9.04
CA ARG A 293 26.30 -7.01 -9.96
C ARG A 293 25.65 -7.36 -11.28
N THR A 294 25.89 -8.56 -11.81
CA THR A 294 25.32 -9.02 -13.07
C THR A 294 23.83 -9.36 -12.93
N VAL A 295 23.44 -10.03 -11.83
CA VAL A 295 22.04 -10.39 -11.54
C VAL A 295 21.20 -9.15 -11.26
N VAL A 296 21.68 -8.26 -10.38
CA VAL A 296 20.99 -7.00 -10.05
C VAL A 296 20.88 -6.08 -11.27
N ARG A 297 21.89 -6.02 -12.16
CA ARG A 297 21.78 -5.28 -13.42
C ARG A 297 20.72 -5.87 -14.36
N ALA A 298 20.61 -7.19 -14.42
CA ALA A 298 19.67 -7.85 -15.32
C ALA A 298 18.21 -7.66 -14.87
N GLU A 299 17.94 -7.78 -13.56
CA GLU A 299 16.58 -7.60 -13.01
C GLU A 299 16.12 -6.14 -13.00
N ILE A 300 17.00 -5.19 -12.68
CA ILE A 300 16.61 -3.77 -12.62
C ILE A 300 16.35 -3.18 -14.00
N PHE A 301 17.10 -3.61 -15.04
CA PHE A 301 17.01 -2.98 -16.37
C PHE A 301 16.20 -3.76 -17.41
N TYR A 302 15.99 -5.08 -17.26
CA TYR A 302 15.31 -5.89 -18.28
C TYR A 302 14.39 -6.97 -17.69
N PRO A 303 13.27 -6.58 -17.04
CA PRO A 303 12.35 -7.53 -16.40
C PRO A 303 11.62 -8.48 -17.39
N SER A 304 11.70 -8.24 -18.71
CA SER A 304 10.92 -8.97 -19.73
C SER A 304 11.74 -9.76 -20.76
N ARG A 305 13.05 -9.97 -20.56
CA ARG A 305 13.89 -10.70 -21.55
C ARG A 305 14.83 -11.75 -20.90
N PRO A 306 14.38 -13.01 -20.73
CA PRO A 306 15.22 -14.08 -20.18
C PRO A 306 16.40 -14.49 -21.09
N ARG A 307 16.41 -14.10 -22.37
CA ARG A 307 17.50 -14.45 -23.31
C ARG A 307 18.82 -13.70 -23.08
N LEU A 308 18.80 -12.53 -22.43
CA LEU A 308 20.03 -11.75 -22.17
C LEU A 308 20.85 -12.30 -20.98
N LEU A 309 20.21 -13.04 -20.06
CA LEU A 309 20.91 -13.73 -18.97
C LEU A 309 21.87 -14.80 -19.52
N ARG A 310 21.50 -15.49 -20.62
CA ARG A 310 22.35 -16.50 -21.27
C ARG A 310 23.60 -15.91 -21.94
N LEU A 311 23.53 -14.68 -22.44
CA LEU A 311 24.67 -13.99 -23.07
C LEU A 311 25.68 -13.47 -22.04
N ALA A 312 25.22 -13.08 -20.85
CA ALA A 312 26.12 -12.64 -19.77
C ALA A 312 26.91 -13.80 -19.13
N ILE A 313 26.35 -15.03 -19.18
CA ILE A 313 26.98 -16.25 -18.66
C ILE A 313 27.97 -16.85 -19.68
N GLY A 314 27.78 -16.60 -20.98
CA GLY A 314 28.62 -17.16 -22.06
C GLY A 314 30.00 -16.51 -22.26
N CYS A 315 30.37 -15.52 -21.45
CA CYS A 315 31.68 -14.84 -21.53
C CYS A 315 32.51 -14.95 -20.23
N ILE A 316 32.22 -15.93 -19.36
CA ILE A 316 33.04 -16.26 -18.18
C ILE A 316 33.76 -17.58 -18.40
#